data_AF-A0AAU9L0P1-F1
#
_entry.id   AF-A0AAU9L0P1-F1
#
_cell.length_a   1.000
_cell.length_b   1.000
_cell.length_c   1.000
_cell.angle_alpha   90.00
_cell.angle_beta   90.00
_cell.angle_gamma   90.00
#
_symmetry.space_group_name_H-M   'P 1'
#
loop_
_entity.id
_entity.type
_entity.pdbx_description
1 polymer ?
#
loop_
_entity_poly.entity_id
_entity_poly.type
_entity_poly.pdbx_seq_one_letter_code
_entity_poly.pdbx_strand_id
1 'polypeptide(L)'
;MINAVYPAWNVSSQDLGNWDHFCYSQYNLQYDDMSENFFHHYRDDIQRMSDMGLSSFQFSISWSRIMIWNAETRRMEPNPQGLTSYHALLDDMQAKALQPIATLYQFNLPLMLQTKLEPTGWLNPDIVTHFEDFAELAFREFGKKVKYWATFDEPLTFISGKYGSRDVVSGAKKPSDMNIYTVAHNVLLSHARAVAVFRALKGDERNVIAAGARIGIMLSTEFGYPLDESDALNAEAVELEMQFSLGWLFNADCYW
;
A
#
# COMPACT_ATOMS: atom_id res chain seq x y z
N MET A 1 6.18 7.38 8.87
CA MET A 1 4.96 6.62 8.51
C MET A 1 4.89 5.43 9.44
N ILE A 2 3.78 5.21 10.16
CA ILE A 2 3.70 4.02 11.01
C ILE A 2 3.16 2.88 10.15
N ASN A 3 4.02 1.88 9.93
CA ASN A 3 3.73 0.69 9.14
C ASN A 3 2.68 -0.15 9.86
N ALA A 4 1.53 -0.34 9.23
CA ALA A 4 0.56 -1.32 9.66
C ALA A 4 0.94 -2.76 9.29
N VAL A 5 2.19 -3.14 9.59
CA VAL A 5 2.54 -4.54 9.77
C VAL A 5 1.93 -4.88 11.11
N TYR A 6 0.67 -5.32 11.15
CA TYR A 6 -0.05 -5.55 12.39
C TYR A 6 -0.75 -6.89 12.32
N PRO A 7 -0.16 -7.97 12.82
CA PRO A 7 -0.91 -8.98 13.51
C PRO A 7 -1.60 -8.37 14.74
N ALA A 8 -2.92 -8.30 14.69
CA ALA A 8 -3.74 -8.14 15.88
C ALA A 8 -4.95 -9.01 15.62
N TRP A 9 -5.18 -9.95 16.54
CA TRP A 9 -6.30 -10.89 16.62
C TRP A 9 -6.21 -12.14 15.76
N ASN A 10 -5.96 -13.29 16.38
CA ASN A 10 -6.49 -14.62 16.03
C ASN A 10 -6.66 -14.94 14.53
N VAL A 11 -5.76 -14.41 13.69
CA VAL A 11 -5.82 -14.56 12.25
C VAL A 11 -5.16 -15.90 11.96
N SER A 12 -5.84 -16.75 11.19
CA SER A 12 -5.19 -17.98 10.73
C SER A 12 -3.92 -17.60 9.97
N SER A 13 -2.90 -18.47 9.95
CA SER A 13 -1.67 -18.18 9.19
C SER A 13 -1.92 -17.90 7.69
N GLN A 14 -3.12 -18.21 7.19
CA GLN A 14 -3.57 -17.98 5.83
C GLN A 14 -4.04 -16.53 5.59
N ASP A 15 -4.42 -15.81 6.63
CA ASP A 15 -4.94 -14.44 6.55
C ASP A 15 -3.86 -13.37 6.80
N LEU A 16 -2.60 -13.81 6.80
CA LEU A 16 -1.43 -12.96 7.02
C LEU A 16 -1.07 -12.13 5.80
N GLY A 17 -0.36 -11.03 6.07
CA GLY A 17 0.46 -10.35 5.09
C GLY A 17 1.68 -11.18 4.69
N ASN A 18 2.19 -10.97 3.46
CA ASN A 18 3.41 -11.64 3.02
C ASN A 18 4.65 -11.27 3.86
N TRP A 19 4.69 -10.04 4.39
CA TRP A 19 5.75 -9.59 5.29
C TRP A 19 5.69 -10.29 6.65
N ASP A 20 4.47 -10.43 7.22
CA ASP A 20 4.26 -11.15 8.49
C ASP A 20 4.75 -12.60 8.36
N HIS A 21 4.41 -13.27 7.25
CA HIS A 21 4.87 -14.62 6.97
C HIS A 21 6.40 -14.70 6.80
N PHE A 22 7.01 -13.72 6.14
CA PHE A 22 8.47 -13.66 5.98
C PHE A 22 9.18 -13.53 7.34
N CYS A 23 8.73 -12.61 8.20
CA CYS A 23 9.26 -12.44 9.55
C CYS A 23 9.15 -13.71 10.39
N TYR A 24 7.98 -14.34 10.37
CA TYR A 24 7.73 -15.57 11.10
C TYR A 24 8.65 -16.70 10.62
N SER A 25 8.70 -16.91 9.30
CA SER A 25 9.40 -18.06 8.71
C SER A 25 10.93 -17.91 8.72
N GLN A 26 11.47 -16.70 8.57
CA GLN A 26 12.92 -16.48 8.48
C GLN A 26 13.56 -16.16 9.83
N TYR A 27 12.87 -15.39 10.68
CA TYR A 27 13.47 -14.88 11.93
C TYR A 27 12.87 -15.51 13.18
N ASN A 28 11.90 -16.43 13.04
CA ASN A 28 11.22 -17.09 14.16
C ASN A 28 10.66 -16.07 15.18
N LEU A 29 10.31 -14.87 14.71
CA LEU A 29 9.69 -13.84 15.53
C LEU A 29 8.28 -14.32 15.89
N GLN A 30 7.94 -14.28 17.18
CA GLN A 30 6.60 -14.67 17.60
C GLN A 30 5.58 -13.62 17.15
N TYR A 31 4.33 -14.04 17.03
CA TYR A 31 3.22 -13.17 16.58
C TYR A 31 3.10 -11.89 17.41
N ASP A 32 3.36 -11.99 18.73
CA ASP A 32 3.36 -10.88 19.68
C ASP A 32 4.60 -9.97 19.53
N ASP A 33 5.68 -10.45 18.91
CA ASP A 33 6.92 -9.69 18.66
C ASP A 33 6.96 -9.05 17.25
N MET A 34 6.09 -9.48 16.33
CA MET A 34 6.14 -9.11 14.90
C MET A 34 5.44 -7.78 14.56
N SER A 35 4.87 -7.11 15.55
CA SER A 35 4.45 -5.72 15.41
C SER A 35 4.12 -5.15 16.76
N GLU A 36 4.47 -3.89 17.00
CA GLU A 36 3.84 -3.12 18.08
C GLU A 36 2.33 -3.28 17.92
N ASN A 37 1.67 -3.76 18.97
CA ASN A 37 0.27 -4.16 19.02
C ASN A 37 -0.67 -2.95 18.77
N PHE A 38 -0.60 -2.36 17.57
CA PHE A 38 -1.04 -1.00 17.30
C PHE A 38 -2.54 -0.86 17.50
N PHE A 39 -3.33 -1.81 17.02
CA PHE A 39 -4.78 -1.75 17.24
C PHE A 39 -5.18 -1.86 18.72
N HIS A 40 -4.27 -2.27 19.61
CA HIS A 40 -4.48 -2.24 21.06
C HIS A 40 -3.97 -0.95 21.71
N HIS A 41 -2.99 -0.25 21.11
CA HIS A 41 -2.34 0.93 21.69
C HIS A 41 -2.53 2.24 20.90
N TYR A 42 -3.21 2.22 19.75
CA TYR A 42 -3.32 3.39 18.86
C TYR A 42 -3.96 4.60 19.51
N ARG A 43 -4.79 4.40 20.55
CA ARG A 43 -5.40 5.50 21.31
C ARG A 43 -4.35 6.32 22.05
N ASP A 44 -3.34 5.64 22.59
CA ASP A 44 -2.21 6.30 23.25
C ASP A 44 -1.37 7.06 22.20
N ASP A 45 -1.17 6.48 21.02
CA ASP A 45 -0.46 7.14 19.92
C ASP A 45 -1.23 8.37 19.42
N ILE A 46 -2.54 8.26 19.21
CA ILE A 46 -3.42 9.39 18.86
C ILE A 46 -3.34 10.49 19.92
N GLN A 47 -3.37 10.13 21.21
CA GLN A 47 -3.26 11.09 22.30
C GLN A 47 -1.90 11.81 22.25
N ARG A 48 -0.80 11.08 22.09
CA ARG A 48 0.55 11.67 21.95
C ARG A 48 0.65 12.59 20.74
N MET A 49 0.11 12.19 19.60
CA MET A 49 0.09 13.03 18.40
C MET A 49 -0.68 14.33 18.62
N SER A 50 -1.80 14.25 19.36
CA SER A 50 -2.60 15.40 19.76
C SER A 50 -1.83 16.32 20.72
N ASP A 51 -1.15 15.75 21.73
CA ASP A 51 -0.34 16.50 22.70
C ASP A 51 0.86 17.21 22.04
N MET A 52 1.42 16.61 20.99
CA MET A 52 2.48 17.21 20.17
C MET A 52 1.96 18.30 19.21
N GLY A 53 0.65 18.50 19.09
CA GLY A 53 0.05 19.47 18.18
C GLY A 53 0.10 19.07 16.70
N LEU A 54 0.21 17.77 16.39
CA LEU A 54 0.11 17.30 15.01
C LEU A 54 -1.31 17.51 14.48
N SER A 55 -1.42 17.86 13.19
CA SER A 55 -2.71 18.11 12.54
C SER A 55 -3.22 16.93 11.71
N SER A 56 -2.37 15.95 11.44
CA SER A 56 -2.66 14.84 10.55
C SER A 56 -1.87 13.61 10.94
N PHE A 57 -2.43 12.45 10.64
CA PHE A 57 -1.75 11.17 10.81
C PHE A 57 -1.93 10.32 9.55
N GLN A 58 -0.80 9.85 9.03
CA GLN A 58 -0.74 8.96 7.89
C GLN A 58 -0.58 7.51 8.35
N PHE A 59 -1.46 6.65 7.85
CA PHE A 59 -1.48 5.22 8.14
C PHE A 59 -1.77 4.43 6.85
N SER A 60 -1.49 3.13 6.88
CA SER A 60 -1.87 2.21 5.81
C SER A 60 -3.03 1.30 6.23
N ILE A 61 -3.88 0.98 5.25
CA ILE A 61 -4.96 0.02 5.43
C ILE A 61 -4.42 -1.35 5.03
N SER A 62 -4.25 -2.24 6.00
CA SER A 62 -3.90 -3.63 5.74
C SER A 62 -4.99 -4.35 4.95
N TRP A 63 -4.65 -4.73 3.72
CA TRP A 63 -5.53 -5.44 2.80
C TRP A 63 -5.99 -6.78 3.39
N SER A 64 -5.06 -7.57 3.93
CA SER A 64 -5.38 -8.86 4.56
C SER A 64 -6.20 -8.74 5.84
N ARG A 65 -6.24 -7.55 6.47
CA ARG A 65 -7.08 -7.28 7.62
C ARG A 65 -8.53 -7.01 7.22
N ILE A 66 -8.76 -6.15 6.23
CA ILE A 66 -10.13 -5.75 5.85
C ILE A 66 -10.77 -6.66 4.81
N MET A 67 -10.00 -7.56 4.21
CA MET A 67 -10.52 -8.61 3.34
C MET A 67 -9.84 -9.96 3.62
N ILE A 68 -10.60 -11.04 3.48
CA ILE A 68 -10.14 -12.43 3.64
C ILE A 68 -10.37 -13.21 2.36
N TRP A 69 -9.58 -14.27 2.14
CA TRP A 69 -9.69 -15.07 0.92
C TRP A 69 -10.85 -16.06 1.01
N ASN A 70 -11.73 -16.02 0.02
CA ASN A 70 -12.73 -17.07 -0.20
C ASN A 70 -12.21 -18.08 -1.23
N ALA A 71 -12.02 -19.33 -0.79
CA ALA A 71 -11.47 -20.40 -1.60
C ALA A 71 -12.40 -20.88 -2.72
N GLU A 72 -13.72 -20.74 -2.55
CA GLU A 72 -14.72 -21.16 -3.52
C GLU A 72 -14.82 -20.16 -4.67
N THR A 73 -14.91 -18.86 -4.34
CA THR A 73 -15.01 -17.78 -5.34
C THR A 73 -13.65 -17.39 -5.90
N ARG A 74 -12.57 -17.81 -5.24
CA ARG A 74 -11.19 -17.38 -5.52
C ARG A 74 -11.04 -15.86 -5.53
N ARG A 75 -11.73 -15.18 -4.61
CA ARG A 75 -11.67 -13.73 -4.44
C ARG A 75 -11.44 -13.34 -2.98
N MET A 76 -10.96 -12.12 -2.80
CA MET A 76 -10.94 -11.47 -1.50
C MET A 76 -12.36 -10.97 -1.20
N GLU A 77 -12.85 -11.19 0.01
CA GLU A 77 -14.16 -10.78 0.47
C GLU A 77 -14.05 -9.93 1.76
N PRO A 78 -14.96 -8.98 2.03
CA PRO A 78 -14.87 -8.11 3.19
C PRO A 78 -14.78 -8.87 4.51
N ASN A 79 -13.91 -8.41 5.41
CA ASN A 79 -13.80 -8.89 6.79
C ASN A 79 -14.40 -7.85 7.76
N PRO A 80 -15.61 -8.09 8.30
CA PRO A 80 -16.29 -7.14 9.18
C PRO A 80 -15.48 -6.73 10.43
N GLN A 81 -14.67 -7.63 10.98
CA GLN A 81 -13.86 -7.35 12.17
C GLN A 81 -12.72 -6.38 11.86
N GLY A 82 -12.04 -6.58 10.72
CA GLY A 82 -11.01 -5.67 10.23
C GLY A 82 -11.58 -4.28 9.94
N LEU A 83 -12.73 -4.22 9.26
CA LEU A 83 -13.44 -2.98 8.97
C LEU A 83 -13.81 -2.21 10.25
N THR A 84 -14.35 -2.91 11.26
CA THR A 84 -14.70 -2.33 12.57
C THR A 84 -13.49 -1.67 13.24
N SER A 85 -12.30 -2.29 13.12
CA SER A 85 -11.07 -1.77 13.71
C SER A 85 -10.63 -0.44 13.08
N TYR A 86 -10.70 -0.32 11.75
CA TYR A 86 -10.38 0.94 11.05
C TYR A 86 -11.45 2.01 11.27
N HIS A 87 -12.73 1.64 11.36
CA HIS A 87 -13.78 2.59 11.74
C HIS A 87 -13.51 3.22 13.10
N ALA A 88 -13.17 2.41 14.11
CA ALA A 88 -12.80 2.89 15.44
C ALA A 88 -11.56 3.80 15.43
N LEU A 89 -10.52 3.41 14.69
CA LEU A 89 -9.31 4.23 14.50
C LEU A 89 -9.68 5.62 13.93
N LEU A 90 -10.45 5.66 12.85
CA LEU A 90 -10.84 6.90 12.18
C LEU A 90 -11.72 7.79 13.06
N ASP A 91 -12.61 7.19 13.86
CA ASP A 91 -13.46 7.91 14.80
C ASP A 91 -12.64 8.57 15.91
N ASP A 92 -11.68 7.84 16.48
CA ASP A 92 -10.77 8.37 17.51
C ASP A 92 -9.85 9.47 16.96
N MET A 93 -9.37 9.35 15.71
CA MET A 93 -8.62 10.40 15.03
C MET A 93 -9.46 11.66 14.85
N GLN A 94 -10.70 11.51 14.38
CA GLN A 94 -11.60 12.63 14.17
C GLN A 94 -11.96 13.33 15.48
N ALA A 95 -12.16 12.58 16.57
CA ALA A 95 -12.42 13.11 17.91
C ALA A 95 -11.27 13.99 18.44
N LYS A 96 -10.04 13.78 17.96
CA LYS A 96 -8.85 14.57 18.30
C LYS A 96 -8.46 15.59 17.22
N ALA A 97 -9.35 15.82 16.24
CA ALA A 97 -9.10 16.69 15.10
C ALA A 97 -7.83 16.34 14.29
N LEU A 98 -7.40 15.07 14.35
CA LEU A 98 -6.32 14.56 13.51
C LEU A 98 -6.88 14.18 12.15
N GLN A 99 -6.43 14.86 11.09
CA GLN A 99 -6.83 14.56 9.72
C GLN A 99 -6.23 13.21 9.26
N PRO A 100 -7.05 12.20 8.91
CA PRO A 100 -6.54 10.95 8.38
C PRO A 100 -6.00 11.10 6.96
N ILE A 101 -4.83 10.50 6.72
CA ILE A 101 -4.23 10.29 5.39
C ILE A 101 -4.06 8.77 5.22
N ALA A 102 -4.86 8.15 4.34
CA ALA A 102 -4.87 6.70 4.19
C ALA A 102 -4.06 6.25 2.97
N THR A 103 -3.21 5.24 3.17
CA THR A 103 -2.49 4.57 2.08
C THR A 103 -3.06 3.16 1.87
N LEU A 104 -3.45 2.82 0.64
CA LEU A 104 -4.07 1.52 0.34
C LEU A 104 -3.03 0.39 0.31
N TYR A 105 -1.87 0.59 -0.31
CA TYR A 105 -0.83 -0.42 -0.38
C TYR A 105 0.52 0.06 0.12
N GLN A 106 1.04 -0.62 1.13
CA GLN A 106 2.38 -0.39 1.69
C GLN A 106 3.10 -1.72 1.91
N PHE A 107 3.59 -2.29 0.81
CA PHE A 107 4.43 -3.50 0.74
C PHE A 107 3.85 -4.79 1.33
N ASN A 108 2.60 -4.77 1.83
CA ASN A 108 1.97 -5.89 2.51
C ASN A 108 0.87 -6.51 1.65
N LEU A 109 1.25 -7.46 0.80
CA LEU A 109 0.28 -8.21 -0.03
C LEU A 109 -0.33 -9.34 0.82
N PRO A 110 -1.66 -9.58 0.76
CA PRO A 110 -2.26 -10.77 1.37
C PRO A 110 -1.55 -12.05 0.90
N LEU A 111 -1.17 -12.90 1.85
CA LEU A 111 -0.45 -14.15 1.58
C LEU A 111 -1.23 -15.05 0.61
N MET A 112 -2.56 -15.03 0.65
CA MET A 112 -3.39 -15.79 -0.28
C MET A 112 -3.27 -15.29 -1.71
N LEU A 113 -3.21 -13.97 -1.93
CA LEU A 113 -2.95 -13.43 -3.28
C LEU A 113 -1.53 -13.76 -3.76
N GLN A 114 -0.55 -13.78 -2.84
CA GLN A 114 0.79 -14.25 -3.17
C GLN A 114 0.78 -15.75 -3.58
N THR A 115 0.12 -16.61 -2.81
CA THR A 115 0.26 -18.07 -2.94
C THR A 115 -0.77 -18.77 -3.84
N LYS A 116 -1.92 -18.13 -4.12
CA LYS A 116 -3.01 -18.72 -4.91
C LYS A 116 -3.10 -18.20 -6.34
N LEU A 117 -2.50 -17.05 -6.62
CA LEU A 117 -2.38 -16.53 -7.98
C LEU A 117 -1.20 -17.19 -8.70
N GLU A 118 -1.39 -17.49 -9.99
CA GLU A 118 -0.35 -17.99 -10.88
C GLU A 118 -0.38 -17.23 -12.21
N PRO A 119 0.66 -16.45 -12.57
CA PRO A 119 1.89 -16.16 -11.81
C PRO A 119 1.65 -15.56 -10.42
N THR A 120 2.64 -15.63 -9.53
CA THR A 120 2.49 -15.26 -8.10
C THR A 120 2.40 -13.75 -7.86
N GLY A 121 1.46 -13.33 -7.00
CA GLY A 121 1.34 -11.95 -6.52
C GLY A 121 1.24 -10.90 -7.64
N TRP A 122 2.05 -9.85 -7.56
CA TRP A 122 2.03 -8.75 -8.54
C TRP A 122 2.50 -9.10 -9.96
N LEU A 123 3.05 -10.30 -10.18
CA LEU A 123 3.30 -10.80 -11.54
C LEU A 123 2.01 -11.21 -12.25
N ASN A 124 0.94 -11.46 -11.50
CA ASN A 124 -0.35 -11.81 -12.06
C ASN A 124 -1.12 -10.56 -12.53
N PRO A 125 -1.63 -10.50 -13.77
CA PRO A 125 -2.50 -9.40 -14.18
C PRO A 125 -3.84 -9.35 -13.41
N ASP A 126 -4.32 -10.48 -12.87
CA ASP A 126 -5.57 -10.51 -12.10
C ASP A 126 -5.47 -9.74 -10.77
N ILE A 127 -4.24 -9.46 -10.30
CA ILE A 127 -4.01 -8.63 -9.12
C ILE A 127 -4.63 -7.23 -9.26
N VAL A 128 -4.74 -6.74 -10.50
CA VAL A 128 -5.31 -5.44 -10.82
C VAL A 128 -6.78 -5.38 -10.39
N THR A 129 -7.54 -6.41 -10.72
CA THR A 129 -8.96 -6.51 -10.34
C THR A 129 -9.12 -6.72 -8.84
N HIS A 130 -8.26 -7.54 -8.21
CA HIS A 130 -8.29 -7.70 -6.75
C HIS A 130 -8.00 -6.39 -6.02
N PHE A 131 -7.02 -5.61 -6.50
CA PHE A 131 -6.69 -4.31 -5.91
C PHE A 131 -7.81 -3.29 -6.11
N GLU A 132 -8.47 -3.32 -7.28
CA GLU A 132 -9.65 -2.50 -7.57
C GLU A 132 -10.79 -2.80 -6.59
N ASP A 133 -11.13 -4.08 -6.35
CA ASP A 133 -12.15 -4.48 -5.36
C ASP A 133 -11.81 -3.97 -3.95
N PHE A 134 -10.54 -4.10 -3.55
CA PHE A 134 -10.04 -3.64 -2.27
C PHE A 134 -10.12 -2.13 -2.10
N ALA A 135 -9.69 -1.38 -3.12
CA ALA A 135 -9.78 0.07 -3.15
C ALA A 135 -11.25 0.52 -3.07
N GLU A 136 -12.14 -0.11 -3.85
CA GLU A 136 -13.57 0.19 -3.83
C GLU A 136 -14.17 -0.02 -2.43
N LEU A 137 -13.89 -1.16 -1.78
CA LEU A 137 -14.34 -1.43 -0.42
C LEU A 137 -13.85 -0.36 0.54
N ALA A 138 -12.55 -0.04 0.53
CA ALA A 138 -11.97 0.96 1.42
C ALA A 138 -12.58 2.36 1.20
N PHE A 139 -12.81 2.75 -0.05
CA PHE A 139 -13.48 4.01 -0.38
C PHE A 139 -14.93 4.05 0.09
N ARG A 140 -15.68 2.95 -0.07
CA ARG A 140 -17.08 2.86 0.38
C ARG A 140 -17.20 2.94 1.89
N GLU A 141 -16.30 2.28 2.60
CA GLU A 141 -16.31 2.22 4.06
C GLU A 141 -15.79 3.51 4.70
N PHE A 142 -14.68 4.05 4.19
CA PHE A 142 -13.95 5.12 4.88
C PHE A 142 -13.95 6.47 4.15
N GLY A 143 -14.49 6.53 2.93
CA GLY A 143 -14.48 7.70 2.05
C GLY A 143 -15.05 9.00 2.63
N LYS A 144 -15.98 8.88 3.58
CA LYS A 144 -16.54 10.04 4.29
C LYS A 144 -15.60 10.61 5.36
N LYS A 145 -14.75 9.77 5.96
CA LYS A 145 -13.86 10.14 7.07
C LYS A 145 -12.45 10.52 6.59
N VAL A 146 -12.01 10.00 5.45
CA VAL A 146 -10.67 10.22 4.90
C VAL A 146 -10.70 11.18 3.71
N LYS A 147 -9.89 12.26 3.78
CA LYS A 147 -9.79 13.26 2.72
C LYS A 147 -8.55 13.11 1.82
N TYR A 148 -7.51 12.44 2.29
CA TYR A 148 -6.28 12.28 1.54
C TYR A 148 -5.95 10.80 1.41
N TRP A 149 -5.79 10.37 0.16
CA TRP A 149 -5.60 8.98 -0.21
C TRP A 149 -4.33 8.80 -1.03
N ALA A 150 -3.58 7.75 -0.74
CA ALA A 150 -2.53 7.23 -1.59
C ALA A 150 -2.85 5.80 -2.00
N THR A 151 -2.72 5.46 -3.28
CA THR A 151 -2.92 4.08 -3.73
C THR A 151 -1.73 3.19 -3.34
N PHE A 152 -0.51 3.67 -3.59
CA PHE A 152 0.73 2.96 -3.33
C PHE A 152 1.69 3.88 -2.58
N ASP A 153 2.39 3.31 -1.61
CA ASP A 153 3.56 3.88 -0.96
C ASP A 153 4.82 3.31 -1.59
N GLU A 154 5.73 4.20 -2.00
CA GLU A 154 7.06 3.90 -2.50
C GLU A 154 7.15 2.69 -3.45
N PRO A 155 6.35 2.65 -4.53
CA PRO A 155 6.22 1.46 -5.37
C PRO A 155 7.54 0.93 -5.92
N LEU A 156 8.45 1.80 -6.32
CA LEU A 156 9.75 1.39 -6.86
C LEU A 156 10.57 0.58 -5.83
N THR A 157 10.49 0.92 -4.54
CA THR A 157 11.19 0.21 -3.46
C THR A 157 10.82 -1.26 -3.42
N PHE A 158 9.51 -1.62 -3.44
CA PHE A 158 9.13 -3.03 -3.41
C PHE A 158 9.23 -3.73 -4.75
N ILE A 159 9.04 -3.00 -5.85
CA ILE A 159 9.20 -3.56 -7.20
C ILE A 159 10.64 -4.03 -7.37
N SER A 160 11.60 -3.14 -7.16
CA SER A 160 13.03 -3.45 -7.28
C SER A 160 13.49 -4.42 -6.20
N GLY A 161 13.06 -4.20 -4.96
CA GLY A 161 13.50 -4.98 -3.80
C GLY A 161 12.95 -6.40 -3.72
N LYS A 162 11.77 -6.70 -4.29
CA LYS A 162 11.13 -8.04 -4.22
C LYS A 162 11.03 -8.78 -5.55
N TYR A 163 11.24 -8.09 -6.68
CA TYR A 163 11.08 -8.68 -8.01
C TYR A 163 12.30 -8.50 -8.93
N GLY A 164 13.25 -7.64 -8.57
CA GLY A 164 14.50 -7.44 -9.34
C GLY A 164 15.55 -8.54 -9.11
N SER A 165 16.61 -8.54 -9.93
CA SER A 165 17.71 -9.53 -9.83
C SER A 165 18.60 -9.39 -8.59
N ARG A 166 18.55 -8.24 -7.90
CA ARG A 166 19.35 -7.92 -6.70
C ARG A 166 18.60 -8.17 -5.38
N ASP A 167 17.58 -9.03 -5.43
CA ASP A 167 16.65 -9.33 -4.33
C ASP A 167 17.34 -9.71 -3.01
N VAL A 168 16.80 -9.20 -1.89
CA VAL A 168 17.23 -9.49 -0.51
C VAL A 168 16.12 -10.19 0.29
N VAL A 169 14.88 -10.22 -0.21
CA VAL A 169 13.68 -10.75 0.48
C VAL A 169 13.10 -11.91 -0.33
N SER A 170 13.72 -13.07 -0.13
CA SER A 170 13.44 -14.33 -0.83
C SER A 170 11.95 -14.70 -0.87
N GLY A 171 11.40 -14.79 -2.08
CA GLY A 171 10.08 -15.39 -2.35
C GLY A 171 9.77 -15.60 -3.84
N ALA A 172 10.39 -14.81 -4.73
CA ALA A 172 10.26 -15.02 -6.18
C ALA A 172 11.12 -16.20 -6.63
N LYS A 173 10.50 -17.27 -7.16
CA LYS A 173 11.19 -18.50 -7.58
C LYS A 173 12.22 -18.29 -8.71
N LYS A 174 12.23 -17.14 -9.40
CA LYS A 174 13.23 -16.74 -10.41
C LYS A 174 13.33 -15.21 -10.51
N PRO A 175 14.30 -14.56 -9.84
CA PRO A 175 14.60 -13.14 -10.02
C PRO A 175 14.93 -12.86 -11.49
N SER A 176 14.36 -11.80 -12.05
CA SER A 176 14.61 -11.39 -13.44
C SER A 176 14.43 -9.89 -13.54
N ASP A 177 15.35 -9.21 -14.22
CA ASP A 177 15.20 -7.78 -14.52
C ASP A 177 13.98 -7.49 -15.41
N MET A 178 13.33 -8.52 -15.97
CA MET A 178 12.06 -8.34 -16.68
C MET A 178 10.84 -8.32 -15.74
N ASN A 179 10.93 -8.92 -14.55
CA ASN A 179 9.81 -8.99 -13.61
C ASN A 179 9.44 -7.60 -13.09
N ILE A 180 10.43 -6.72 -12.86
CA ILE A 180 10.18 -5.36 -12.37
C ILE A 180 9.28 -4.58 -13.33
N TYR A 181 9.41 -4.80 -14.65
CA TYR A 181 8.57 -4.13 -15.65
C TYR A 181 7.14 -4.65 -15.65
N THR A 182 6.97 -5.97 -15.57
CA THR A 182 5.64 -6.59 -15.45
C THR A 182 4.92 -6.12 -14.18
N VAL A 183 5.62 -6.11 -13.05
CA VAL A 183 5.06 -5.67 -11.77
C VAL A 183 4.74 -4.18 -11.81
N ALA A 184 5.64 -3.33 -12.29
CA ALA A 184 5.39 -1.90 -12.42
C ALA A 184 4.17 -1.62 -13.32
N HIS A 185 4.03 -2.36 -14.43
CA HIS A 185 2.86 -2.25 -15.30
C HIS A 185 1.56 -2.57 -14.55
N ASN A 186 1.51 -3.69 -13.83
CA ASN A 186 0.33 -4.06 -13.04
C ASN A 186 0.05 -3.05 -11.91
N VAL A 187 1.07 -2.51 -11.25
CA VAL A 187 0.92 -1.47 -10.21
C VAL A 187 0.33 -0.18 -10.80
N LEU A 188 0.80 0.27 -11.95
CA LEU A 188 0.27 1.45 -12.63
C LEU A 188 -1.18 1.24 -13.09
N LEU A 189 -1.52 0.06 -13.61
CA LEU A 189 -2.91 -0.29 -13.94
C LEU A 189 -3.81 -0.30 -12.70
N SER A 190 -3.34 -0.92 -11.61
CA SER A 190 -4.03 -0.93 -10.31
C SER A 190 -4.27 0.48 -9.78
N HIS A 191 -3.27 1.36 -9.89
CA HIS A 191 -3.38 2.76 -9.50
C HIS A 191 -4.45 3.46 -10.34
N ALA A 192 -4.37 3.36 -11.67
CA ALA A 192 -5.32 4.01 -12.58
C ALA A 192 -6.76 3.53 -12.33
N ARG A 193 -6.98 2.22 -12.12
CA ARG A 193 -8.31 1.68 -11.81
C ARG A 193 -8.84 2.17 -10.46
N ALA A 194 -8.01 2.17 -9.41
CA ALA A 194 -8.41 2.71 -8.11
C ALA A 194 -8.75 4.21 -8.19
N VAL A 195 -7.99 5.00 -8.94
CA VAL A 195 -8.29 6.42 -9.19
C VAL A 195 -9.61 6.59 -9.94
N ALA A 196 -9.87 5.76 -10.96
CA ALA A 196 -11.14 5.78 -11.69
C ALA A 196 -12.33 5.48 -10.78
N VAL A 197 -12.25 4.43 -9.94
CA VAL A 197 -13.27 4.10 -8.94
C VAL A 197 -13.46 5.24 -7.95
N PHE A 198 -12.38 5.83 -7.43
CA PHE A 198 -12.45 6.96 -6.52
C PHE A 198 -13.19 8.15 -7.14
N ARG A 199 -12.84 8.53 -8.38
CA ARG A 199 -13.46 9.63 -9.12
C ARG A 199 -14.95 9.35 -9.35
N ALA A 200 -15.32 8.13 -9.71
CA ALA A 200 -16.73 7.72 -9.87
C ALA A 200 -17.52 7.81 -8.56
N LEU A 201 -17.00 7.25 -7.47
CA LEU A 201 -17.65 7.29 -6.15
C LEU A 201 -17.75 8.71 -5.56
N LYS A 202 -16.84 9.60 -5.93
CA LYS A 202 -16.89 11.02 -5.56
C LYS A 202 -17.97 11.80 -6.30
N GLY A 203 -18.31 11.40 -7.52
CA GLY A 203 -19.43 11.97 -8.29
C GLY A 203 -20.80 11.37 -7.96
N ASP A 204 -20.86 10.32 -7.14
CA ASP A 204 -22.10 9.62 -6.77
C ASP A 204 -22.97 10.45 -5.81
N GLU A 205 -24.28 10.48 -6.06
CA GLU A 205 -25.27 11.24 -5.26
C GLU A 205 -25.31 10.83 -3.77
N ARG A 206 -24.86 9.60 -3.46
CA ARG A 206 -24.77 9.09 -2.08
C ARG A 206 -23.65 9.75 -1.28
N ASN A 207 -22.80 10.57 -1.92
CA ASN A 207 -21.68 11.29 -1.32
C ASN A 207 -20.77 10.35 -0.52
N VAL A 208 -20.36 9.24 -1.15
CA VAL A 208 -19.54 8.18 -0.53
C VAL A 208 -18.14 8.69 -0.20
N ILE A 209 -17.56 9.50 -1.09
CA ILE A 209 -16.28 10.17 -0.91
C ILE A 209 -16.53 11.64 -0.54
N ALA A 210 -15.80 12.17 0.44
CA ALA A 210 -15.90 13.59 0.78
C ALA A 210 -15.55 14.49 -0.42
N ALA A 211 -16.33 15.56 -0.65
CA ALA A 211 -16.20 16.42 -1.83
C ALA A 211 -14.79 17.04 -2.00
N GLY A 212 -14.11 17.34 -0.89
CA GLY A 212 -12.74 17.87 -0.88
C GLY A 212 -11.64 16.80 -1.00
N ALA A 213 -12.00 15.52 -1.05
CA ALA A 213 -11.01 14.45 -0.99
C ALA A 213 -10.15 14.37 -2.25
N ARG A 214 -8.89 13.98 -2.07
CA ARG A 214 -7.87 13.83 -3.11
C ARG A 214 -7.24 12.46 -3.02
N ILE A 215 -6.84 11.93 -4.18
CA ILE A 215 -6.13 10.66 -4.31
C ILE A 215 -4.89 10.87 -5.18
N GLY A 216 -3.82 10.16 -4.87
CA GLY A 216 -2.60 10.12 -5.68
C GLY A 216 -1.77 8.87 -5.39
N ILE A 217 -0.51 8.91 -5.82
CA ILE A 217 0.50 7.90 -5.55
C ILE A 217 1.68 8.54 -4.80
N MET A 218 2.25 7.84 -3.82
CA MET A 218 3.41 8.33 -3.08
C MET A 218 4.67 7.70 -3.66
N LEU A 219 5.52 8.53 -4.28
CA LEU A 219 6.77 8.10 -4.89
C LEU A 219 7.94 8.51 -4.01
N SER A 220 8.85 7.57 -3.76
CA SER A 220 10.18 7.85 -3.22
C SER A 220 11.17 7.98 -4.37
N THR A 221 12.13 8.89 -4.21
CA THR A 221 13.22 9.09 -5.16
C THR A 221 14.44 9.61 -4.42
N GLU A 222 15.61 9.28 -4.93
CA GLU A 222 16.87 9.88 -4.54
C GLU A 222 17.26 10.92 -5.60
N PHE A 223 17.93 11.99 -5.19
CA PHE A 223 18.39 13.02 -6.12
C PHE A 223 19.85 12.81 -6.49
N GLY A 224 20.15 12.72 -7.78
CA GLY A 224 21.50 12.58 -8.31
C GLY A 224 22.20 13.92 -8.52
N TYR A 225 23.51 13.95 -8.30
CA TYR A 225 24.39 15.07 -8.70
C TYR A 225 25.44 14.55 -9.68
N PRO A 226 25.81 15.33 -10.71
CA PRO A 226 26.84 14.91 -11.64
C PRO A 226 28.19 14.86 -10.91
N LEU A 227 29.01 13.85 -11.22
CA LEU A 227 30.33 13.71 -10.60
C LEU A 227 31.26 14.87 -10.98
N ASP A 228 31.15 15.35 -12.22
CA ASP A 228 31.78 16.56 -12.74
C ASP A 228 30.71 17.34 -13.53
N GLU A 229 30.38 18.54 -13.08
CA GLU A 229 29.37 19.43 -13.69
C GLU A 229 29.77 19.93 -15.08
N SER A 230 31.07 19.90 -15.41
CA SER A 230 31.57 20.33 -16.73
C SER A 230 31.50 19.24 -17.79
N ASP A 231 31.27 17.99 -17.39
CA ASP A 231 31.10 16.85 -18.29
C ASP A 231 29.62 16.62 -18.61
N ALA A 232 29.24 16.83 -19.87
CA ALA A 232 27.87 16.64 -20.34
C ALA A 232 27.37 15.20 -20.16
N LEU A 233 28.25 14.19 -20.20
CA LEU A 233 27.86 12.79 -20.00
C LEU A 233 27.44 12.53 -18.55
N ASN A 234 28.05 13.22 -17.59
CA ASN A 234 27.65 13.11 -16.18
C ASN A 234 26.29 13.76 -15.95
N ALA A 235 26.00 14.88 -16.61
CA ALA A 235 24.67 15.51 -16.55
C ALA A 235 23.59 14.60 -17.18
N GLU A 236 23.88 13.97 -18.32
CA GLU A 236 22.98 13.02 -18.98
C GLU A 236 22.74 11.77 -18.11
N ALA A 237 23.78 11.25 -17.44
CA ALA A 237 23.65 10.11 -16.55
C ALA A 237 22.75 10.41 -15.34
N VAL A 238 22.82 11.62 -14.78
CA VAL A 238 21.93 12.05 -13.68
C VAL A 238 20.48 12.14 -14.16
N GLU A 239 20.23 12.72 -15.32
CA GLU A 239 18.87 12.78 -15.89
C GLU A 239 18.32 11.37 -16.11
N LEU A 240 19.12 10.47 -16.66
CA LEU A 240 18.72 9.07 -16.86
C LEU A 240 18.35 8.40 -15.53
N GLU A 241 19.15 8.59 -14.48
CA GLU A 241 18.86 8.06 -13.14
C GLU A 241 17.57 8.64 -12.56
N MET A 242 17.33 9.95 -12.73
CA MET A 242 16.07 10.58 -12.32
C MET A 242 14.86 10.01 -13.09
N GLN A 243 15.00 9.72 -14.38
CA GLN A 243 13.94 9.09 -15.17
C GLN A 243 13.66 7.65 -14.74
N PHE A 244 14.68 6.87 -14.36
CA PHE A 244 14.48 5.51 -13.86
C PHE A 244 13.95 5.45 -12.42
N SER A 245 14.37 6.39 -11.55
CA SER A 245 13.99 6.41 -10.14
C SER A 245 12.64 7.09 -9.86
N LEU A 246 12.28 8.11 -10.65
CA LEU A 246 11.02 8.87 -10.49
C LEU A 246 10.17 8.83 -11.75
N GLY A 247 10.77 9.17 -12.89
CA GLY A 247 10.07 9.40 -14.16
C GLY A 247 9.24 8.19 -14.61
N TRP A 248 9.73 6.97 -14.38
CA TRP A 248 9.05 5.75 -14.78
C TRP A 248 7.61 5.65 -14.25
N LEU A 249 7.41 5.92 -12.96
CA LEU A 249 6.08 5.85 -12.35
C LEU A 249 5.36 7.20 -12.39
N PHE A 250 6.10 8.31 -12.30
CA PHE A 250 5.54 9.65 -12.30
C PHE A 250 4.98 10.08 -13.66
N ASN A 251 5.74 9.86 -14.75
CA ASN A 251 5.31 10.25 -16.08
C ASN A 251 4.07 9.48 -16.49
N ALA A 252 3.96 8.20 -16.09
CA ALA A 252 2.77 7.41 -16.34
C ALA A 252 1.53 8.00 -15.66
N ASP A 253 1.62 8.51 -14.43
CA ASP A 253 0.49 9.12 -13.70
C ASP A 253 -0.04 10.40 -14.38
N CYS A 254 0.86 11.22 -14.93
CA CYS A 254 0.49 12.52 -15.52
C CYS A 254 -0.43 12.45 -16.75
N TYR A 255 -0.63 11.27 -17.35
CA TYR A 255 -1.43 11.09 -18.56
C TYR A 255 -2.86 10.55 -18.31
N TRP A 256 -3.36 10.47 -17.05
CA TRP A 256 -4.68 9.88 -16.71
C TRP A 256 -5.66 10.73 -15.87
#